data_AF-A0A9W6PVU6-F1
#
_entry.id   AF-A0A9W6PVU6-F1
#
_cell.length_a   1.000
_cell.length_b   1.000
_cell.length_c   1.000
_cell.angle_alpha   90.00
_cell.angle_beta   90.00
_cell.angle_gamma   90.00
#
_symmetry.space_group_name_H-M   'P 1'
#
loop_
_entity.id
_entity.type
_entity.pdbx_description
1 polymer ?
#
loop_
_entity_poly.entity_id
_entity_poly.type
_entity_poly.pdbx_seq_one_letter_code
_entity_poly.pdbx_strand_id
1 'polypeptide(L)'
;MKFGEKMLALMAERDLSLRRLAAAVHYDHGYLSKVSRDLHPPSAELAELLDKALDAGGELKDLASKIRETQNHADTVDEAPEKDIYPRNQDEDDEEMERRTLLQALVALGVPAAVGLEALQPIRSGVDRAVGRNEESHLDEWEQTVADYGHTYRFASPQRLMLDLAADLATVQVITARSKKEKSPAYPSWCRVAGGLSLMMAKTLSNLSQPRAAREWWFTALSAAKTSGDKDLYLWISKERLIHGLYEGRPTVHLLHEADRIIEQSSNTLYRGLLGVRAARAQLLSLEGADRQTRAEIQTCNAIFEALPPSITDSKQLSVNQGWPEDRLRYTEAWVYGQLGDRDGLDRAIGRLRAVHPLDCPRYRTQVELLEAVGHVRTGDVTEGVRHAGNAYAALPPEQSSIMVTTLVDHVLSAVPPGRHAETAVTEFRELVASHDSRKALA
;
A
#
# COMPACT_ATOMS: atom_id res chain seq x y z
N MET A 1 -33.23 -41.89 -13.51
CA MET A 1 -31.79 -41.62 -13.69
C MET A 1 -31.69 -40.31 -14.45
N LYS A 2 -30.89 -39.36 -13.96
CA LYS A 2 -30.73 -38.06 -14.61
C LYS A 2 -29.72 -38.13 -15.76
N PHE A 3 -29.72 -37.12 -16.64
CA PHE A 3 -28.88 -37.11 -17.83
C PHE A 3 -27.39 -37.07 -17.47
N GLY A 4 -27.01 -36.19 -16.54
CA GLY A 4 -25.63 -36.02 -16.07
C GLY A 4 -25.09 -37.26 -15.37
N GLU A 5 -25.90 -37.88 -14.51
CA GLU A 5 -25.56 -39.15 -13.85
C GLU A 5 -25.26 -40.28 -14.86
N LYS A 6 -26.10 -40.41 -15.91
CA LYS A 6 -25.91 -41.44 -16.95
C LYS A 6 -24.68 -41.15 -17.81
N MET A 7 -24.46 -39.89 -18.16
CA MET A 7 -23.27 -39.45 -18.90
C MET A 7 -21.98 -39.79 -18.13
N LEU A 8 -21.93 -39.49 -16.83
CA LEU A 8 -20.75 -39.78 -16.00
C LEU A 8 -20.51 -41.29 -15.82
N ALA A 9 -21.57 -42.10 -15.71
CA ALA A 9 -21.45 -43.55 -15.66
C ALA A 9 -20.83 -44.12 -16.95
N LEU A 10 -21.32 -43.70 -18.12
CA LEU A 10 -20.79 -44.12 -19.42
C LEU A 10 -19.34 -43.66 -19.63
N MET A 11 -18.98 -42.46 -19.16
CA MET A 11 -17.60 -41.98 -19.19
C MET A 11 -16.66 -42.84 -18.35
N ALA A 12 -17.10 -43.25 -17.15
CA ALA A 12 -16.32 -44.12 -16.27
C ALA A 12 -16.16 -45.53 -16.88
N GLU A 13 -17.21 -46.08 -17.49
CA GLU A 13 -17.16 -47.38 -18.17
C GLU A 13 -16.22 -47.39 -19.39
N ARG A 14 -16.01 -46.23 -20.03
CA ARG A 14 -15.15 -46.08 -21.21
C ARG A 14 -13.78 -45.45 -20.91
N ASP A 15 -13.45 -45.24 -19.64
CA ASP A 15 -12.21 -44.60 -19.17
C ASP A 15 -11.91 -43.26 -19.88
N LEU A 16 -12.97 -42.45 -20.06
CA LEU A 16 -12.90 -41.16 -20.75
C LEU A 16 -12.97 -40.01 -19.74
N SER A 17 -11.96 -39.16 -19.76
CA SER A 17 -12.01 -37.90 -19.03
C SER A 17 -12.95 -36.90 -19.71
N LEU A 18 -13.58 -36.02 -18.93
CA LEU A 18 -14.47 -34.97 -19.42
C LEU A 18 -13.79 -34.08 -20.46
N ARG A 19 -12.49 -33.81 -20.28
CA ARG A 19 -11.66 -33.01 -21.20
C ARG A 19 -11.44 -33.70 -22.55
N ARG A 20 -11.28 -35.02 -22.55
CA ARG A 20 -11.13 -35.81 -23.77
C ARG A 20 -12.46 -35.94 -24.51
N LEU A 21 -13.56 -36.09 -23.78
CA LEU A 21 -14.91 -36.09 -24.34
C LEU A 21 -15.25 -34.73 -24.97
N ALA A 22 -14.93 -33.63 -24.29
CA ALA A 22 -15.11 -32.27 -24.80
C ALA A 22 -14.40 -32.02 -26.13
N ALA A 23 -13.15 -32.48 -26.24
CA ALA A 23 -12.40 -32.42 -27.49
C ALA A 23 -13.03 -33.29 -28.60
N ALA A 24 -13.60 -34.45 -28.26
CA ALA A 24 -14.20 -35.37 -29.22
C ALA A 24 -15.55 -34.89 -29.78
N VAL A 25 -16.35 -34.18 -28.98
CA VAL A 25 -17.62 -33.60 -29.44
C VAL A 25 -17.51 -32.16 -29.91
N HIS A 26 -16.31 -31.55 -29.83
CA HIS A 26 -16.05 -30.14 -30.15
C HIS A 26 -16.87 -29.14 -29.32
N TYR A 27 -17.10 -29.45 -28.03
CA TYR A 27 -17.75 -28.55 -27.08
C TYR A 27 -16.78 -28.09 -25.99
N ASP A 28 -17.09 -26.94 -25.39
CA ASP A 28 -16.34 -26.43 -24.26
C ASP A 28 -16.43 -27.37 -23.04
N HIS A 29 -15.30 -27.55 -22.35
CA HIS A 29 -15.19 -28.43 -21.18
C HIS A 29 -16.04 -27.92 -20.00
N GLY A 30 -16.12 -26.61 -19.80
CA GLY A 30 -16.95 -25.98 -18.77
C GLY A 30 -18.44 -26.18 -19.03
N TYR A 31 -18.86 -26.11 -20.30
CA TYR A 31 -20.24 -26.41 -20.70
C TYR A 31 -20.62 -27.87 -20.41
N LEU A 32 -19.77 -28.83 -20.81
CA LEU A 32 -19.99 -30.25 -20.53
C LEU A 32 -19.97 -30.57 -19.02
N SER A 33 -19.18 -29.84 -18.23
CA SER A 33 -19.19 -29.97 -16.77
C SER A 33 -20.54 -29.56 -16.16
N LYS A 34 -21.19 -28.51 -16.69
CA LYS A 34 -22.53 -28.09 -16.24
C LYS A 34 -23.59 -29.11 -16.62
N VAL A 35 -23.52 -29.67 -17.83
CA VAL A 35 -24.42 -30.74 -18.30
C VAL A 35 -24.24 -32.02 -17.46
N SER A 36 -23.01 -32.42 -17.15
CA SER A 36 -22.73 -33.61 -16.33
C SER A 36 -23.26 -33.52 -14.89
N ARG A 37 -23.53 -32.31 -14.40
CA ARG A 37 -24.09 -32.04 -13.07
C ARG A 37 -25.59 -31.74 -13.11
N ASP A 38 -26.24 -31.95 -14.26
CA ASP A 38 -27.65 -31.63 -14.50
C ASP A 38 -28.01 -30.16 -14.22
N LEU A 39 -27.03 -29.26 -14.31
CA LEU A 39 -27.22 -27.81 -14.11
C LEU A 39 -27.69 -27.10 -15.39
N HIS A 40 -27.49 -27.73 -16.56
CA HIS A 40 -27.95 -27.22 -17.84
C HIS A 40 -28.54 -28.34 -18.69
N PRO A 41 -29.73 -28.18 -19.28
CA PRO A 41 -30.30 -29.17 -20.17
C PRO A 41 -29.44 -29.28 -21.46
N PRO A 42 -29.12 -30.50 -21.92
CA PRO A 42 -28.38 -30.68 -23.17
C PRO A 42 -29.26 -30.31 -24.38
N SER A 43 -28.66 -29.67 -25.39
CA SER A 43 -29.33 -29.48 -26.69
C SER A 43 -29.53 -30.84 -27.39
N ALA A 44 -30.46 -30.92 -28.34
CA ALA A 44 -30.71 -32.15 -29.09
C ALA A 44 -29.46 -32.63 -29.85
N GLU A 45 -28.74 -31.67 -30.44
CA GLU A 45 -27.49 -31.90 -31.14
C GLU A 45 -26.39 -32.38 -30.20
N LEU A 46 -26.23 -31.76 -29.03
CA LEU A 46 -25.26 -32.18 -28.02
C LEU A 46 -25.58 -33.59 -27.50
N ALA A 47 -26.84 -33.87 -27.19
CA ALA A 47 -27.27 -35.17 -26.73
C ALA A 47 -26.97 -36.25 -27.78
N GLU A 48 -27.15 -35.95 -29.06
CA GLU A 48 -26.80 -36.86 -30.15
C GLU A 48 -25.30 -37.10 -30.30
N LEU A 49 -24.50 -36.04 -30.19
CA LEU A 49 -23.04 -36.15 -30.23
C LEU A 49 -22.50 -36.92 -29.02
N LEU A 50 -23.05 -36.70 -27.83
CA LEU A 50 -22.68 -37.43 -26.61
C LEU A 50 -23.10 -38.90 -26.67
N ASP A 51 -24.29 -39.18 -27.18
CA ASP A 51 -24.79 -40.54 -27.37
C ASP A 51 -23.90 -41.33 -28.33
N LYS A 52 -23.47 -40.70 -29.43
CA LYS A 52 -22.53 -41.30 -30.38
C LYS A 52 -21.11 -41.44 -29.83
N ALA A 53 -20.61 -40.42 -29.13
CA ALA A 53 -19.26 -40.42 -28.57
C ALA A 53 -19.08 -41.42 -27.42
N LEU A 54 -20.15 -41.65 -26.66
CA LEU A 54 -20.17 -42.59 -25.54
C LEU A 54 -20.78 -43.94 -25.91
N ASP A 55 -21.26 -44.11 -27.16
CA ASP A 55 -21.88 -45.33 -27.67
C ASP A 55 -23.02 -45.80 -26.75
N ALA A 56 -23.93 -44.86 -26.46
CA ALA A 56 -24.99 -44.99 -25.45
C ALA A 56 -26.27 -45.63 -26.01
N GLY A 57 -26.29 -46.06 -27.27
CA GLY A 57 -27.41 -46.78 -27.87
C GLY A 57 -28.74 -46.01 -27.95
N GLY A 58 -28.71 -44.67 -27.90
CA GLY A 58 -29.89 -43.80 -27.89
C GLY A 58 -30.35 -43.38 -26.49
N GLU A 59 -29.78 -43.92 -25.41
CA GLU A 59 -30.23 -43.66 -24.04
C GLU A 59 -30.03 -42.19 -23.61
N LEU A 60 -28.96 -41.52 -24.07
CA LEU A 60 -28.74 -40.10 -23.75
C LEU A 60 -29.68 -39.21 -24.58
N LYS A 61 -29.96 -39.57 -25.84
CA LYS A 61 -30.96 -38.87 -26.67
C LYS A 61 -32.36 -38.95 -26.06
N ASP A 62 -32.75 -40.11 -25.56
CA ASP A 62 -34.08 -40.33 -24.96
C ASP A 62 -34.24 -39.55 -23.65
N LEU A 63 -33.20 -39.48 -22.83
CA LEU A 63 -33.20 -38.68 -21.60
C LEU A 63 -33.27 -37.17 -21.91
N ALA A 64 -32.54 -36.70 -22.92
CA ALA A 64 -32.60 -35.31 -23.36
C ALA A 64 -33.98 -34.94 -23.91
N SER A 65 -34.62 -35.83 -24.68
CA SER A 65 -35.98 -35.62 -25.21
C SER A 65 -37.00 -35.51 -24.09
N LYS A 66 -36.95 -36.37 -23.06
CA LYS A 66 -37.84 -36.30 -21.90
C LYS A 66 -37.67 -35.01 -21.09
N ILE A 67 -36.43 -34.53 -20.93
CA ILE A 67 -36.16 -33.24 -20.25
C ILE A 67 -36.80 -32.09 -21.03
N ARG A 68 -36.68 -32.10 -22.36
CA ARG A 68 -37.24 -31.04 -23.23
C ARG A 68 -38.76 -31.10 -23.34
N GLU A 69 -39.37 -32.29 -23.37
CA GLU A 69 -40.83 -32.45 -23.31
C GLU A 69 -41.43 -31.89 -22.01
N THR A 70 -40.69 -32.04 -20.90
CA THR A 70 -41.06 -31.49 -19.59
C THR A 70 -40.89 -29.97 -19.54
N GLN A 71 -39.91 -29.41 -20.26
CA GLN A 71 -39.67 -27.96 -20.38
C GLN A 71 -40.64 -27.27 -21.35
N ASN A 72 -40.97 -27.90 -22.48
CA ASN A 72 -41.92 -27.36 -23.47
C ASN A 72 -43.37 -27.30 -22.96
N HIS A 73 -43.72 -28.05 -21.90
CA HIS A 73 -45.02 -27.91 -21.22
C HIS A 73 -45.06 -26.72 -20.23
N ALA A 74 -43.91 -26.11 -19.91
CA ALA A 74 -43.82 -24.96 -19.00
C ALA A 74 -43.73 -23.60 -19.72
N ASP A 75 -43.29 -23.59 -20.98
CA ASP A 75 -43.03 -22.36 -21.74
C ASP A 75 -43.98 -22.22 -22.95
N THR A 76 -45.19 -21.71 -22.70
CA THR A 76 -46.01 -21.03 -23.72
C THR A 76 -46.29 -19.60 -23.29
N VAL A 77 -45.26 -18.74 -23.23
CA VAL A 77 -45.37 -17.29 -23.47
C VAL A 77 -44.03 -16.76 -24.00
N ASP A 78 -44.13 -16.08 -25.15
CA ASP A 78 -43.18 -15.19 -25.85
C ASP A 78 -41.94 -15.74 -26.58
N GLU A 79 -41.89 -15.36 -27.86
CA GLU A 79 -40.93 -15.78 -28.87
C GLU A 79 -40.09 -14.57 -29.34
N ALA A 80 -38.79 -14.85 -29.59
CA ALA A 80 -37.81 -14.18 -30.48
C ALA A 80 -36.59 -13.49 -29.81
N PRO A 81 -35.40 -13.44 -30.48
CA PRO A 81 -34.84 -14.33 -31.50
C PRO A 81 -33.44 -14.90 -31.15
N GLU A 82 -33.02 -15.93 -31.89
CA GLU A 82 -31.65 -16.45 -31.95
C GLU A 82 -30.61 -15.37 -32.34
N LYS A 83 -29.55 -15.23 -31.54
CA LYS A 83 -28.17 -14.93 -31.97
C LYS A 83 -27.18 -15.06 -30.80
N ASP A 84 -26.02 -15.63 -31.13
CA ASP A 84 -24.75 -15.65 -30.39
C ASP A 84 -24.65 -16.49 -29.09
N ILE A 85 -24.13 -17.71 -29.28
CA ILE A 85 -22.99 -18.33 -28.59
C ILE A 85 -22.77 -17.82 -27.15
N TYR A 86 -23.07 -18.69 -26.19
CA TYR A 86 -22.89 -18.51 -24.74
C TYR A 86 -21.61 -17.72 -24.39
N PRO A 87 -21.70 -16.74 -23.46
CA PRO A 87 -20.55 -15.94 -23.06
C PRO A 87 -19.49 -16.87 -22.48
N ARG A 88 -18.30 -16.84 -23.07
CA ARG A 88 -17.05 -17.22 -22.43
C ARG A 88 -17.04 -16.59 -21.03
N ASN A 89 -16.65 -17.33 -19.98
CA ASN A 89 -16.48 -16.76 -18.64
C ASN A 89 -15.32 -15.74 -18.71
N GLN A 90 -15.59 -14.54 -19.24
CA GLN A 90 -14.62 -13.45 -19.41
C GLN A 90 -13.95 -13.18 -18.06
N ASP A 91 -14.70 -13.26 -16.97
CA ASP A 91 -14.18 -13.07 -15.62
C ASP A 91 -13.07 -14.05 -15.20
N GLU A 92 -13.12 -15.33 -15.61
CA GLU A 92 -12.08 -16.32 -15.24
C GLU A 92 -10.83 -16.15 -16.13
N ASP A 93 -11.03 -15.90 -17.42
CA ASP A 93 -9.95 -15.61 -18.36
C ASP A 93 -9.24 -14.27 -18.02
N ASP A 94 -10.01 -13.26 -17.59
CA ASP A 94 -9.51 -11.96 -17.15
C ASP A 94 -8.71 -12.10 -15.84
N GLU A 95 -9.20 -12.87 -14.86
CA GLU A 95 -8.45 -13.17 -13.62
C GLU A 95 -7.12 -13.90 -13.89
N GLU A 96 -7.10 -14.86 -14.83
CA GLU A 96 -5.88 -15.56 -15.23
C GLU A 96 -4.89 -14.64 -15.95
N MET A 97 -5.38 -13.75 -16.82
CA MET A 97 -4.56 -12.77 -17.53
C MET A 97 -4.01 -11.68 -16.58
N GLU A 98 -4.81 -11.19 -15.65
CA GLU A 98 -4.39 -10.27 -14.59
C GLU A 98 -3.32 -10.92 -13.71
N ARG A 99 -3.54 -12.17 -13.28
CA ARG A 99 -2.55 -12.94 -12.52
C ARG A 99 -1.24 -13.08 -13.28
N ARG A 100 -1.28 -13.49 -14.55
CA ARG A 100 -0.08 -13.65 -15.38
C ARG A 100 0.68 -12.34 -15.55
N THR A 101 -0.03 -11.23 -15.71
CA THR A 101 0.56 -9.90 -15.82
C THR A 101 1.24 -9.49 -14.51
N LEU A 102 0.62 -9.76 -13.36
CA LEU A 102 1.22 -9.51 -12.04
C LEU A 102 2.51 -10.31 -11.84
N LEU A 103 2.51 -11.60 -12.19
CA LEU A 103 3.71 -12.43 -12.11
C LEU A 103 4.83 -11.92 -13.01
N GLN A 104 4.51 -11.50 -14.23
CA GLN A 104 5.47 -10.88 -15.14
C GLN A 104 6.02 -9.57 -14.57
N ALA A 105 5.19 -8.75 -13.92
CA ALA A 105 5.63 -7.54 -13.25
C ALA A 105 6.57 -7.83 -12.06
N LEU A 106 6.27 -8.84 -11.24
CA LEU A 106 7.14 -9.27 -10.14
C LEU A 106 8.50 -9.82 -10.62
N VAL A 107 8.49 -10.60 -11.71
CA VAL A 107 9.73 -11.08 -12.35
C VAL A 107 10.53 -9.91 -12.92
N ALA A 108 9.88 -8.94 -13.57
CA ALA A 108 10.54 -7.74 -14.10
C ALA A 108 11.16 -6.86 -12.99
N LEU A 109 10.56 -6.85 -11.79
CA LEU A 109 11.12 -6.21 -10.61
C LEU A 109 12.27 -7.00 -9.97
N GLY A 110 12.62 -8.19 -10.48
CA GLY A 110 13.71 -9.00 -9.95
C GLY A 110 13.35 -9.68 -8.62
N VAL A 111 12.11 -10.15 -8.46
CA VAL A 111 11.70 -11.02 -7.35
C VAL A 111 11.86 -12.49 -7.79
N PRO A 112 13.05 -13.13 -7.64
CA PRO A 112 13.36 -14.44 -8.22
C PRO A 112 12.50 -15.59 -7.68
N ALA A 113 11.84 -15.39 -6.54
CA ALA A 113 11.05 -16.43 -5.87
C ALA A 113 9.59 -16.52 -6.36
N ALA A 114 9.11 -15.59 -7.19
CA ALA A 114 7.70 -15.50 -7.58
C ALA A 114 7.18 -16.78 -8.26
N VAL A 115 7.95 -17.37 -9.19
CA VAL A 115 7.55 -18.59 -9.92
C VAL A 115 7.66 -19.86 -9.06
N GLY A 116 8.60 -19.91 -8.11
CA GLY A 116 8.80 -21.06 -7.23
C GLY A 116 7.82 -21.14 -6.07
N LEU A 117 7.41 -19.99 -5.51
CA LEU A 117 6.39 -19.93 -4.45
C LEU A 117 4.97 -20.20 -4.96
N GLU A 118 4.69 -20.04 -6.26
CA GLU A 118 3.38 -20.40 -6.83
C GLU A 118 3.05 -21.89 -6.60
N ALA A 119 4.05 -22.77 -6.63
CA ALA A 119 3.85 -24.20 -6.35
C ALA A 119 3.54 -24.47 -4.86
N LEU A 120 4.00 -23.59 -3.96
CA LEU A 120 3.76 -23.69 -2.52
C LEU A 120 2.41 -23.10 -2.11
N GLN A 121 1.81 -22.22 -2.91
CA GLN A 121 0.54 -21.57 -2.58
C GLN A 121 -0.63 -22.58 -2.47
N PRO A 122 -0.83 -23.55 -3.39
CA PRO A 122 -1.84 -24.60 -3.21
C PRO A 122 -1.58 -25.49 -1.99
N ILE A 123 -0.30 -25.75 -1.67
CA ILE A 123 0.09 -26.54 -0.50
C ILE A 123 -0.26 -25.79 0.78
N ARG A 124 0.11 -24.50 0.87
CA ARG A 124 -0.22 -23.62 2.00
C ARG A 124 -1.73 -23.49 2.16
N SER A 125 -2.48 -23.23 1.09
CA SER A 125 -3.95 -23.17 1.12
C SER A 125 -4.60 -24.50 1.51
N GLY A 126 -3.95 -25.64 1.19
CA GLY A 126 -4.37 -26.96 1.68
C GLY A 126 -4.17 -27.13 3.17
N VAL A 127 -3.00 -26.70 3.69
CA VAL A 127 -2.66 -26.73 5.12
C VAL A 127 -3.54 -25.78 5.93
N ASP A 128 -3.75 -24.55 5.45
CA ASP A 128 -4.59 -23.55 6.11
C ASP A 128 -6.02 -24.09 6.32
N ARG A 129 -6.59 -24.71 5.28
CA ARG A 129 -7.91 -25.38 5.38
C ARG A 129 -7.89 -26.55 6.36
N ALA A 130 -6.83 -27.36 6.38
CA ALA A 130 -6.71 -28.51 7.28
C ALA A 130 -6.61 -28.09 8.76
N VAL A 131 -6.04 -26.91 9.05
CA VAL A 131 -5.88 -26.35 10.40
C VAL A 131 -7.07 -25.44 10.78
N GLY A 132 -8.06 -25.28 9.89
CA GLY A 132 -9.27 -24.47 10.16
C GLY A 132 -9.03 -22.96 10.11
N ARG A 133 -7.98 -22.51 9.40
CA ARG A 133 -7.73 -21.08 9.18
C ARG A 133 -8.77 -20.53 8.19
N ASN A 134 -9.41 -19.43 8.57
CA ASN A 134 -10.50 -18.78 7.82
C ASN A 134 -10.07 -17.38 7.34
N GLU A 135 -10.92 -16.73 6.54
CA GLU A 135 -10.64 -15.38 5.99
C GLU A 135 -10.37 -14.33 7.08
N GLU A 136 -11.02 -14.43 8.26
CA GLU A 136 -10.77 -13.54 9.40
C GLU A 136 -9.37 -13.73 9.99
N SER A 137 -8.93 -14.99 10.17
CA SER A 137 -7.57 -15.30 10.66
C SER A 137 -6.50 -14.80 9.68
N HIS A 138 -6.79 -14.82 8.38
CA HIS A 138 -5.91 -14.25 7.37
C HIS A 138 -5.90 -12.72 7.43
N LEU A 139 -7.05 -12.09 7.64
CA LEU A 139 -7.14 -10.63 7.73
C LEU A 139 -6.26 -10.10 8.87
N ASP A 140 -6.41 -10.64 10.09
CA ASP A 140 -5.64 -10.22 11.27
C ASP A 140 -4.12 -10.29 11.05
N GLU A 141 -3.65 -11.36 10.39
CA GLU A 141 -2.24 -11.50 10.01
C GLU A 141 -1.79 -10.42 9.03
N TRP A 142 -2.63 -10.07 8.07
CA TRP A 142 -2.32 -8.98 7.14
C TRP A 142 -2.34 -7.61 7.81
N GLU A 143 -3.21 -7.39 8.81
CA GLU A 143 -3.14 -6.19 9.64
C GLU A 143 -1.81 -6.12 10.39
N GLN A 144 -1.35 -7.26 10.94
CA GLN A 144 -0.06 -7.36 11.60
C GLN A 144 1.09 -7.15 10.61
N THR A 145 1.02 -7.69 9.40
CA THR A 145 2.02 -7.45 8.33
C THR A 145 2.15 -5.95 8.02
N VAL A 146 1.02 -5.22 7.94
CA VAL A 146 1.04 -3.75 7.77
C VAL A 146 1.73 -3.06 8.95
N ALA A 147 1.49 -3.53 10.17
CA ALA A 147 2.15 -3.01 11.38
C ALA A 147 3.67 -3.30 11.37
N ASP A 148 4.07 -4.50 10.98
CA ASP A 148 5.45 -4.95 10.89
C ASP A 148 6.23 -4.18 9.83
N TYR A 149 5.61 -3.87 8.68
CA TYR A 149 6.21 -2.98 7.68
C TYR A 149 6.51 -1.59 8.23
N GLY A 150 5.67 -1.08 9.14
CA GLY A 150 5.94 0.18 9.85
C GLY A 150 7.27 0.13 10.63
N HIS A 151 7.58 -1.00 11.26
CA HIS A 151 8.85 -1.21 11.95
C HIS A 151 10.01 -1.40 10.97
N THR A 152 9.85 -2.30 10.00
CA THR A 152 10.87 -2.63 8.98
C THR A 152 11.28 -1.41 8.17
N TYR A 153 10.36 -0.50 7.88
CA TYR A 153 10.63 0.76 7.17
C TYR A 153 11.71 1.64 7.81
N ARG A 154 11.91 1.54 9.12
CA ARG A 154 12.93 2.32 9.85
C ARG A 154 14.35 1.79 9.62
N PHE A 155 14.51 0.51 9.32
CA PHE A 155 15.81 -0.16 9.36
C PHE A 155 16.21 -0.79 8.03
N ALA A 156 15.25 -1.24 7.23
CA ALA A 156 15.52 -1.89 5.95
C ALA A 156 15.97 -0.88 4.87
N SER A 157 16.74 -1.39 3.90
CA SER A 157 16.99 -0.69 2.64
C SER A 157 15.66 -0.39 1.95
N PRO A 158 15.43 0.84 1.45
CA PRO A 158 14.22 1.18 0.70
C PRO A 158 14.02 0.29 -0.55
N GLN A 159 15.09 -0.13 -1.22
CA GLN A 159 15.03 -1.01 -2.38
C GLN A 159 14.50 -2.40 -2.01
N ARG A 160 15.02 -3.00 -0.94
CA ARG A 160 14.54 -4.30 -0.45
C ARG A 160 13.08 -4.23 -0.03
N LEU A 161 12.72 -3.17 0.72
CA LEU A 161 11.37 -2.95 1.17
C LEU A 161 10.38 -2.79 0.02
N MET A 162 10.76 -2.12 -1.07
CA MET A 162 9.93 -2.00 -2.27
C MET A 162 9.62 -3.37 -2.88
N LEU A 163 10.59 -4.28 -2.94
CA LEU A 163 10.41 -5.62 -3.48
C LEU A 163 9.47 -6.48 -2.60
N ASP A 164 9.69 -6.46 -1.29
CA ASP A 164 8.85 -7.19 -0.33
C ASP A 164 7.40 -6.68 -0.37
N LEU A 165 7.21 -5.36 -0.37
CA LEU A 165 5.88 -4.74 -0.49
C LEU A 165 5.20 -5.07 -1.82
N ALA A 166 5.94 -5.14 -2.94
CA ALA A 166 5.37 -5.47 -4.24
C ALA A 166 4.78 -6.89 -4.26
N ALA A 167 5.49 -7.86 -3.67
CA ALA A 167 5.01 -9.25 -3.56
C ALA A 167 3.74 -9.35 -2.70
N ASP A 168 3.71 -8.65 -1.57
CA ASP A 168 2.57 -8.63 -0.66
C ASP A 168 1.36 -7.90 -1.25
N LEU A 169 1.58 -6.77 -1.93
CA LEU A 169 0.53 -6.04 -2.63
C LEU A 169 -0.11 -6.86 -3.75
N ALA A 170 0.68 -7.65 -4.50
CA ALA A 170 0.13 -8.55 -5.50
C ALA A 170 -0.78 -9.62 -4.88
N THR A 171 -0.40 -10.15 -3.71
CA THR A 171 -1.22 -11.13 -2.97
C THR A 171 -2.51 -10.49 -2.46
N VAL A 172 -2.42 -9.33 -1.81
CA VAL A 172 -3.59 -8.60 -1.28
C VAL A 172 -4.51 -8.12 -2.40
N GLN A 173 -3.98 -7.77 -3.58
CA GLN A 173 -4.79 -7.39 -4.74
C GLN A 173 -5.75 -8.51 -5.14
N VAL A 174 -5.24 -9.74 -5.29
CA VAL A 174 -6.06 -10.90 -5.67
C VAL A 174 -7.15 -11.17 -4.63
N ILE A 175 -6.80 -11.13 -3.34
CA ILE A 175 -7.75 -11.35 -2.24
C ILE A 175 -8.82 -10.25 -2.20
N THR A 176 -8.42 -8.99 -2.37
CA THR A 176 -9.32 -7.84 -2.32
C THR A 176 -10.29 -7.84 -3.52
N ALA A 177 -9.80 -8.16 -4.72
CA ALA A 177 -10.61 -8.26 -5.92
C ALA A 177 -11.67 -9.36 -5.79
N ARG A 178 -11.27 -10.54 -5.31
CA ARG A 178 -12.19 -11.65 -5.03
C ARG A 178 -13.24 -11.26 -3.98
N SER A 179 -12.81 -10.67 -2.86
CA SER A 179 -13.71 -10.20 -1.79
C SER A 179 -14.75 -9.21 -2.30
N LYS A 180 -14.35 -8.31 -3.23
CA LYS A 180 -15.26 -7.36 -3.89
C LYS A 180 -16.31 -8.08 -4.73
N LYS A 181 -15.87 -9.03 -5.56
CA LYS A 181 -16.72 -9.81 -6.47
C LYS A 181 -17.75 -10.64 -5.70
N GLU A 182 -17.31 -11.30 -4.64
CA GLU A 182 -18.14 -12.13 -3.76
C GLU A 182 -19.01 -11.29 -2.79
N LYS A 183 -18.88 -9.96 -2.81
CA LYS A 183 -19.55 -9.03 -1.87
C LYS A 183 -19.34 -9.45 -0.41
N SER A 184 -18.13 -9.90 -0.09
CA SER A 184 -17.76 -10.34 1.25
C SER A 184 -17.88 -9.17 2.25
N PRO A 185 -18.43 -9.40 3.46
CA PRO A 185 -18.46 -8.38 4.51
C PRO A 185 -17.05 -7.94 4.94
N ALA A 186 -16.02 -8.75 4.65
CA ALA A 186 -14.62 -8.40 4.93
C ALA A 186 -13.99 -7.45 3.89
N TYR A 187 -14.68 -7.14 2.78
CA TYR A 187 -14.13 -6.28 1.72
C TYR A 187 -13.62 -4.91 2.21
N PRO A 188 -14.35 -4.16 3.08
CA PRO A 188 -13.83 -2.91 3.64
C PRO A 188 -12.53 -3.10 4.43
N SER A 189 -12.40 -4.19 5.19
CA SER A 189 -11.19 -4.49 5.96
C SER A 189 -10.01 -4.84 5.04
N TRP A 190 -10.24 -5.57 3.95
CA TRP A 190 -9.22 -5.78 2.92
C TRP A 190 -8.80 -4.48 2.22
N CYS A 191 -9.74 -3.55 2.00
CA CYS A 191 -9.38 -2.20 1.54
C CYS A 191 -8.52 -1.44 2.56
N ARG A 192 -8.75 -1.63 3.86
CA ARG A 192 -7.90 -1.03 4.92
C ARG A 192 -6.47 -1.59 4.84
N VAL A 193 -6.30 -2.91 4.71
CA VAL A 193 -5.00 -3.57 4.51
C VAL A 193 -4.32 -3.07 3.24
N ALA A 194 -5.02 -3.07 2.10
CA ALA A 194 -4.50 -2.60 0.83
C ALA A 194 -4.07 -1.12 0.91
N GLY A 195 -4.84 -0.29 1.62
CA GLY A 195 -4.48 1.10 1.91
C GLY A 195 -3.21 1.24 2.74
N GLY A 196 -3.07 0.43 3.79
CA GLY A 196 -1.87 0.38 4.62
C GLY A 196 -0.60 -0.04 3.86
N LEU A 197 -0.67 -1.10 3.06
CA LEU A 197 0.46 -1.54 2.23
C LEU A 197 0.79 -0.51 1.14
N SER A 198 -0.22 0.06 0.49
CA SER A 198 -0.04 1.10 -0.54
C SER A 198 0.63 2.36 0.03
N LEU A 199 0.26 2.74 1.26
CA LEU A 199 0.95 3.81 2.00
C LEU A 199 2.43 3.49 2.16
N MET A 200 2.76 2.29 2.63
CA MET A 200 4.17 1.88 2.83
C MET A 200 4.95 1.88 1.51
N MET A 201 4.33 1.45 0.41
CA MET A 201 4.93 1.52 -0.93
C MET A 201 5.19 2.97 -1.35
N ALA A 202 4.20 3.85 -1.18
CA ALA A 202 4.33 5.27 -1.53
C ALA A 202 5.49 5.94 -0.77
N LYS A 203 5.56 5.74 0.55
CA LYS A 203 6.66 6.24 1.40
C LYS A 203 8.01 5.73 0.96
N THR A 204 8.08 4.44 0.62
CA THR A 204 9.32 3.79 0.18
C THR A 204 9.80 4.35 -1.16
N LEU A 205 8.90 4.52 -2.14
CA LEU A 205 9.21 5.14 -3.42
C LEU A 205 9.63 6.60 -3.29
N SER A 206 9.02 7.37 -2.37
CA SER A 206 9.47 8.72 -2.08
C SER A 206 10.90 8.74 -1.50
N ASN A 207 11.26 7.80 -0.61
CA ASN A 207 12.64 7.69 -0.12
C ASN A 207 13.64 7.37 -1.24
N LEU A 208 13.21 6.58 -2.24
CA LEU A 208 13.96 6.26 -3.44
C LEU A 208 14.01 7.41 -4.47
N SER A 209 13.50 8.59 -4.13
CA SER A 209 13.45 9.75 -5.04
C SER A 209 12.66 9.45 -6.33
N GLN A 210 11.59 8.64 -6.26
CA GLN A 210 10.70 8.32 -7.38
C GLN A 210 9.30 8.96 -7.20
N PRO A 211 9.17 10.30 -7.21
CA PRO A 211 7.92 10.99 -6.84
C PRO A 211 6.76 10.70 -7.79
N ARG A 212 7.03 10.43 -9.08
CA ARG A 212 5.99 10.07 -10.06
C ARG A 212 5.34 8.73 -9.72
N ALA A 213 6.16 7.72 -9.40
CA ALA A 213 5.65 6.41 -9.02
C ALA A 213 4.93 6.48 -7.66
N ALA A 214 5.51 7.20 -6.69
CA ALA A 214 4.89 7.39 -5.38
C ALA A 214 3.51 8.05 -5.46
N ARG A 215 3.32 9.01 -6.38
CA ARG A 215 2.04 9.74 -6.57
C ARG A 215 0.84 8.82 -6.77
N GLU A 216 0.96 7.82 -7.65
CA GLU A 216 -0.13 6.90 -7.91
C GLU A 216 -0.44 6.04 -6.68
N TRP A 217 0.60 5.56 -5.98
CA TRP A 217 0.44 4.83 -4.73
C TRP A 217 -0.22 5.64 -3.62
N TRP A 218 0.07 6.95 -3.53
CA TRP A 218 -0.63 7.85 -2.61
C TRP A 218 -2.14 7.90 -2.89
N PHE A 219 -2.55 7.99 -4.16
CA PHE A 219 -3.97 7.99 -4.53
C PHE A 219 -4.64 6.64 -4.30
N THR A 220 -3.96 5.54 -4.63
CA THR A 220 -4.42 4.18 -4.33
C THR A 220 -4.67 4.01 -2.83
N ALA A 221 -3.73 4.44 -1.99
CA ALA A 221 -3.86 4.38 -0.54
C ALA A 221 -5.07 5.19 -0.03
N LEU A 222 -5.22 6.45 -0.48
CA LEU A 222 -6.34 7.30 -0.11
C LEU A 222 -7.70 6.74 -0.57
N SER A 223 -7.76 6.16 -1.76
CA SER A 223 -8.96 5.54 -2.30
C SER A 223 -9.35 4.32 -1.47
N ALA A 224 -8.40 3.43 -1.19
CA ALA A 224 -8.61 2.23 -0.39
C ALA A 224 -9.05 2.58 1.05
N ALA A 225 -8.42 3.58 1.67
CA ALA A 225 -8.83 4.06 3.00
C ALA A 225 -10.27 4.62 2.99
N LYS A 226 -10.64 5.40 1.98
CA LYS A 226 -12.04 5.87 1.83
C LYS A 226 -13.02 4.71 1.68
N THR A 227 -12.70 3.71 0.85
CA THR A 227 -13.55 2.53 0.65
C THR A 227 -13.67 1.69 1.92
N SER A 228 -12.61 1.62 2.74
CA SER A 228 -12.66 0.93 4.03
C SER A 228 -13.55 1.60 5.08
N GLY A 229 -13.82 2.91 4.92
CA GLY A 229 -14.49 3.72 5.94
C GLY A 229 -13.61 4.13 7.12
N ASP A 230 -12.35 3.69 7.16
CA ASP A 230 -11.39 4.04 8.21
C ASP A 230 -10.86 5.48 8.04
N LYS A 231 -11.45 6.40 8.81
CA LYS A 231 -11.07 7.82 8.83
C LYS A 231 -9.69 8.06 9.43
N ASP A 232 -9.27 7.26 10.41
CA ASP A 232 -7.95 7.39 11.04
C ASP A 232 -6.87 7.03 10.00
N LEU A 233 -7.05 5.93 9.27
CA LEU A 233 -6.15 5.56 8.16
C LEU A 233 -6.11 6.62 7.07
N TYR A 234 -7.27 7.15 6.66
CA TYR A 234 -7.34 8.21 5.64
C TYR A 234 -6.56 9.47 6.05
N LEU A 235 -6.73 9.91 7.30
CA LEU A 235 -6.02 11.07 7.84
C LEU A 235 -4.52 10.80 8.00
N TRP A 236 -4.16 9.60 8.42
CA TRP A 236 -2.77 9.16 8.49
C TRP A 236 -2.08 9.22 7.13
N ILE A 237 -2.69 8.65 6.08
CA ILE A 237 -2.16 8.69 4.71
C ILE A 237 -2.05 10.14 4.21
N SER A 238 -3.07 10.95 4.51
CA SER A 238 -3.11 12.36 4.11
C SER A 238 -1.98 13.16 4.79
N LYS A 239 -1.72 12.93 6.08
CA LYS A 239 -0.56 13.47 6.79
C LYS A 239 0.76 13.04 6.15
N GLU A 240 0.94 11.75 5.90
CA GLU A 240 2.20 11.23 5.33
C GLU A 240 2.45 11.83 3.94
N ARG A 241 1.39 11.98 3.13
CA ARG A 241 1.46 12.62 1.82
C ARG A 241 1.85 14.10 1.89
N LEU A 242 1.35 14.84 2.88
CA LEU A 242 1.74 16.24 3.12
C LEU A 242 3.22 16.34 3.50
N ILE A 243 3.68 15.49 4.43
CA ILE A 243 5.08 15.46 4.87
C ILE A 243 6.02 15.09 3.72
N HIS A 244 5.71 14.02 2.98
CA HIS A 244 6.52 13.64 1.83
C HIS A 244 6.49 14.71 0.73
N GLY A 245 5.33 15.35 0.50
CA GLY A 245 5.23 16.47 -0.43
C GLY A 245 6.09 17.67 -0.03
N LEU A 246 6.22 17.96 1.28
CA LEU A 246 7.11 18.98 1.81
C LEU A 246 8.57 18.63 1.51
N TYR A 247 9.00 17.40 1.77
CA TYR A 247 10.37 16.97 1.50
C TYR A 247 10.69 16.89 0.00
N GLU A 248 9.71 16.57 -0.84
CA GLU A 248 9.82 16.57 -2.31
C GLU A 248 9.83 17.98 -2.92
N GLY A 249 9.74 19.04 -2.11
CA GLY A 249 9.76 20.42 -2.58
C GLY A 249 8.51 20.83 -3.36
N ARG A 250 7.37 20.18 -3.12
CA ARG A 250 6.10 20.62 -3.72
C ARG A 250 5.74 22.03 -3.21
N PRO A 251 5.10 22.88 -4.02
CA PRO A 251 4.73 24.24 -3.59
C PRO A 251 3.95 24.22 -2.27
N THR A 252 4.53 24.86 -1.27
CA THR A 252 4.04 25.00 0.11
C THR A 252 2.61 25.52 0.16
N VAL A 253 2.27 26.53 -0.64
CA VAL A 253 0.91 27.09 -0.75
C VAL A 253 -0.14 26.02 -1.11
N HIS A 254 0.18 25.09 -2.00
CA HIS A 254 -0.74 24.00 -2.38
C HIS A 254 -0.88 22.98 -1.25
N LEU A 255 0.20 22.68 -0.53
CA LEU A 255 0.18 21.77 0.61
C LEU A 255 -0.57 22.37 1.80
N LEU A 256 -0.47 23.68 2.03
CA LEU A 256 -1.21 24.41 3.06
C LEU A 256 -2.71 24.38 2.76
N HIS A 257 -3.13 24.74 1.55
CA HIS A 257 -4.54 24.61 1.14
C HIS A 257 -5.08 23.19 1.30
N GLU A 258 -4.27 22.18 0.99
CA GLU A 258 -4.64 20.79 1.20
C GLU A 258 -4.84 20.46 2.69
N ALA A 259 -3.90 20.87 3.54
CA ALA A 259 -3.96 20.67 4.99
C ALA A 259 -5.17 21.38 5.63
N ASP A 260 -5.41 22.65 5.26
CA ASP A 260 -6.55 23.44 5.74
C ASP A 260 -7.88 22.75 5.42
N ARG A 261 -8.05 22.31 4.16
CA ARG A 261 -9.25 21.57 3.74
C ARG A 261 -9.46 20.28 4.53
N ILE A 262 -8.40 19.53 4.82
CA ILE A 262 -8.50 18.30 5.63
C ILE A 262 -8.92 18.61 7.06
N ILE A 263 -8.34 19.66 7.66
CA ILE A 263 -8.65 20.10 9.03
C ILE A 263 -10.10 20.55 9.15
N GLU A 264 -10.59 21.37 8.20
CA GLU A 264 -11.97 21.85 8.16
C GLU A 264 -12.98 20.69 8.11
N GLN A 265 -12.70 19.69 7.27
CA GLN A 265 -13.55 18.50 7.10
C GLN A 265 -13.53 17.55 8.30
N SER A 266 -12.55 17.68 9.20
CA SER A 266 -12.31 16.76 10.32
C SER A 266 -12.54 17.39 11.70
N SER A 267 -13.11 18.60 11.73
CA SER A 267 -13.21 19.48 12.90
C SER A 267 -14.02 18.94 14.09
N ASN A 268 -14.87 17.93 13.89
CA ASN A 268 -15.80 17.42 14.91
C ASN A 268 -15.35 16.13 15.63
N THR A 269 -14.10 15.67 15.48
CA THR A 269 -13.65 14.43 16.15
C THR A 269 -12.14 14.43 16.41
N LEU A 270 -11.74 13.95 17.59
CA LEU A 270 -10.35 13.73 17.99
C LEU A 270 -9.77 12.48 17.28
N TYR A 271 -9.55 12.57 15.98
CA TYR A 271 -8.84 11.52 15.23
C TYR A 271 -7.33 11.67 15.40
N ARG A 272 -6.63 10.54 15.51
CA ARG A 272 -5.16 10.49 15.65
C ARG A 272 -4.45 11.17 14.49
N GLY A 273 -4.95 10.93 13.28
CA GLY A 273 -4.39 11.50 12.07
C GLY A 273 -4.50 13.02 11.99
N LEU A 274 -5.45 13.64 12.71
CA LEU A 274 -5.64 15.10 12.67
C LEU A 274 -4.47 15.86 13.32
N LEU A 275 -3.94 15.37 14.45
CA LEU A 275 -2.73 15.94 15.06
C LEU A 275 -1.57 15.94 14.06
N GLY A 276 -1.47 14.89 13.27
CA GLY A 276 -0.43 14.80 12.26
C GLY A 276 -0.58 15.76 11.09
N VAL A 277 -1.80 15.97 10.62
CA VAL A 277 -2.06 16.98 9.57
C VAL A 277 -1.73 18.38 10.09
N ARG A 278 -2.07 18.69 11.35
CA ARG A 278 -1.70 19.96 12.00
C ARG A 278 -0.20 20.10 12.19
N ALA A 279 0.50 19.03 12.56
CA ALA A 279 1.95 19.03 12.67
C ALA A 279 2.62 19.32 11.31
N ALA A 280 2.14 18.70 10.23
CA ALA A 280 2.60 18.99 8.86
C ALA A 280 2.31 20.45 8.47
N ARG A 281 1.12 20.97 8.82
CA ARG A 281 0.76 22.38 8.62
C ARG A 281 1.70 23.33 9.36
N ALA A 282 2.06 23.05 10.60
CA ALA A 282 3.01 23.87 11.36
C ALA A 282 4.39 23.94 10.68
N GLN A 283 4.88 22.81 10.14
CA GLN A 283 6.13 22.78 9.37
C GLN A 283 6.02 23.59 8.07
N LEU A 284 4.90 23.48 7.35
CA LEU A 284 4.65 24.26 6.13
C LEU A 284 4.59 25.77 6.41
N LEU A 285 3.88 26.20 7.46
CA LEU A 285 3.80 27.61 7.88
C LEU A 285 5.18 28.17 8.24
N SER A 286 6.04 27.35 8.87
CA SER A 286 7.41 27.77 9.21
C SER A 286 8.28 28.01 7.97
N LEU A 287 8.02 27.31 6.86
CA LEU A 287 8.72 27.52 5.59
C LEU A 287 8.25 28.79 4.89
N GLU A 288 6.97 29.15 5.03
CA GLU A 288 6.41 30.41 4.49
C GLU A 288 6.81 31.66 5.29
N GLY A 289 7.50 31.50 6.43
CA GLY A 289 7.84 32.62 7.32
C GLY A 289 6.62 33.20 8.05
N ALA A 290 5.54 32.42 8.18
CA ALA A 290 4.32 32.84 8.86
C ALA A 290 4.44 32.66 10.39
N ASP A 291 5.38 33.35 11.02
CA ASP A 291 5.84 33.09 12.40
C ASP A 291 4.70 33.03 13.44
N ARG A 292 3.78 34.01 13.40
CA ARG A 292 2.66 34.07 14.34
C ARG A 292 1.72 32.86 14.19
N GLN A 293 1.40 32.51 12.94
CA GLN A 293 0.54 31.36 12.65
C GLN A 293 1.23 30.04 13.00
N THR A 294 2.54 29.95 12.72
CA THR A 294 3.38 28.80 13.08
C THR A 294 3.37 28.55 14.59
N ARG A 295 3.59 29.60 15.40
CA ARG A 295 3.56 29.50 16.87
C ARG A 295 2.18 29.13 17.40
N ALA A 296 1.10 29.64 16.81
CA ALA A 296 -0.26 29.26 17.18
C ALA A 296 -0.57 27.79 16.84
N GLU A 297 -0.09 27.30 15.69
CA GLU A 297 -0.34 25.92 15.26
C GLU A 297 0.42 24.91 16.15
N ILE A 298 1.67 25.20 16.53
CA ILE A 298 2.42 24.30 17.42
C ILE A 298 1.85 24.27 18.84
N GLN A 299 1.30 25.39 19.33
CA GLN A 299 0.54 25.43 20.59
C GLN A 299 -0.73 24.57 20.50
N THR A 300 -1.45 24.64 19.38
CA THR A 300 -2.62 23.80 19.13
C THR A 300 -2.25 22.32 19.08
N CYS A 301 -1.13 21.96 18.45
CA CYS A 301 -0.63 20.59 18.42
C CYS A 301 -0.32 20.06 19.84
N ASN A 302 0.34 20.86 20.68
CA ASN A 302 0.63 20.50 22.07
C ASN A 302 -0.65 20.28 22.88
N ALA A 303 -1.61 21.21 22.80
CA ALA A 303 -2.88 21.08 23.52
C ALA A 303 -3.68 19.83 23.10
N ILE A 304 -3.67 19.49 21.80
CA ILE A 304 -4.28 18.26 21.31
C ILE A 304 -3.54 17.04 21.86
N PHE A 305 -2.20 17.04 21.81
CA PHE A 305 -1.39 15.92 22.29
C PHE A 305 -1.60 15.64 23.79
N GLU A 306 -1.66 16.68 24.62
CA GLU A 306 -1.94 16.57 26.05
C GLU A 306 -3.33 15.96 26.35
N ALA A 307 -4.29 16.17 25.47
CA ALA A 307 -5.64 15.61 25.58
C ALA A 307 -5.75 14.17 25.05
N LEU A 308 -4.73 13.64 24.34
CA LEU A 308 -4.75 12.28 23.81
C LEU A 308 -4.48 11.24 24.91
N PRO A 309 -5.17 10.08 24.88
CA PRO A 309 -4.93 9.01 25.85
C PRO A 309 -3.53 8.38 25.69
N PRO A 310 -2.94 7.85 26.79
CA PRO A 310 -1.63 7.19 26.76
C PRO A 310 -1.52 6.05 25.75
N SER A 311 -2.62 5.34 25.47
CA SER A 311 -2.68 4.29 24.45
C SER A 311 -2.39 4.79 23.02
N ILE A 312 -2.36 6.11 22.80
CA ILE A 312 -2.05 6.75 21.52
C ILE A 312 -0.67 7.41 21.55
N THR A 313 -0.17 7.79 22.72
CA THR A 313 1.06 8.58 22.88
C THR A 313 2.24 7.77 23.42
N ASP A 314 2.02 6.56 23.96
CA ASP A 314 3.08 5.68 24.44
C ASP A 314 3.79 4.96 23.28
N SER A 315 5.08 5.24 23.11
CA SER A 315 5.93 4.67 22.06
C SER A 315 6.19 3.17 22.24
N LYS A 316 6.01 2.61 23.44
CA LYS A 316 6.29 1.20 23.75
C LYS A 316 5.18 0.24 23.35
N GLN A 317 3.96 0.74 23.14
CA GLN A 317 2.77 -0.08 22.91
C GLN A 317 2.24 -0.01 21.46
N LEU A 318 2.81 0.85 20.62
CA LEU A 318 2.21 1.19 19.33
C LEU A 318 3.08 0.76 18.17
N SER A 319 2.48 0.04 17.22
CA SER A 319 3.06 -0.12 15.90
C SER A 319 3.25 1.27 15.27
N VAL A 320 4.27 1.42 14.44
CA VAL A 320 4.68 2.70 13.83
C VAL A 320 3.54 3.39 13.08
N ASN A 321 2.50 2.66 12.69
CA ASN A 321 1.35 3.16 11.94
C ASN A 321 0.10 3.44 12.79
N GLN A 322 0.10 3.14 14.10
CA GLN A 322 -1.11 3.19 14.94
C GLN A 322 -1.10 4.23 16.07
N GLY A 323 0.07 4.85 16.34
CA GLY A 323 0.23 5.84 17.42
C GLY A 323 0.71 7.21 16.97
N TRP A 324 0.64 8.19 17.87
CA TRP A 324 1.35 9.46 17.79
C TRP A 324 2.30 9.61 18.98
N PRO A 325 3.44 8.90 18.98
CA PRO A 325 4.38 8.96 20.10
C PRO A 325 5.00 10.36 20.29
N GLU A 326 5.45 10.65 21.51
CA GLU A 326 5.96 11.97 21.90
C GLU A 326 7.08 12.48 20.98
N ASP A 327 7.96 11.59 20.52
CA ASP A 327 9.07 11.89 19.60
C ASP A 327 8.61 12.61 18.33
N ARG A 328 7.42 12.31 17.79
CA ARG A 328 6.89 12.98 16.59
C ARG A 328 6.55 14.43 16.84
N LEU A 329 5.93 14.73 17.98
CA LEU A 329 5.65 16.10 18.37
C LEU A 329 6.95 16.86 18.60
N ARG A 330 7.91 16.27 19.32
CA ARG A 330 9.22 16.88 19.56
C ARG A 330 10.00 17.11 18.26
N TYR A 331 9.87 16.21 17.28
CA TYR A 331 10.48 16.40 15.95
C TYR A 331 9.87 17.60 15.23
N THR A 332 8.53 17.73 15.25
CA THR A 332 7.85 18.90 14.68
C THR A 332 8.23 20.19 15.39
N GLU A 333 8.36 20.18 16.71
CA GLU A 333 8.84 21.31 17.50
C GLU A 333 10.27 21.69 17.14
N ALA A 334 11.19 20.72 17.06
CA ALA A 334 12.57 20.96 16.66
C ALA A 334 12.64 21.57 15.25
N TRP A 335 11.83 21.07 14.30
CA TRP A 335 11.69 21.68 12.98
C TRP A 335 11.26 23.14 13.07
N VAL A 336 10.14 23.40 13.74
CA VAL A 336 9.54 24.72 13.81
C VAL A 336 10.47 25.71 14.52
N TYR A 337 11.00 25.36 15.68
CA TYR A 337 11.90 26.22 16.44
C TYR A 337 13.22 26.45 15.72
N GLY A 338 13.75 25.42 15.05
CA GLY A 338 14.90 25.56 14.17
C GLY A 338 14.65 26.60 13.09
N GLN A 339 13.54 26.51 12.36
CA GLN A 339 13.19 27.48 11.32
C GLN A 339 12.90 28.88 11.87
N LEU A 340 12.28 29.01 13.04
CA LEU A 340 12.03 30.30 13.67
C LEU A 340 13.29 30.95 14.27
N GLY A 341 14.42 30.22 14.33
CA GLY A 341 15.64 30.68 15.03
C GLY A 341 15.49 30.75 16.55
N ASP A 342 14.54 30.01 17.12
CA ASP A 342 14.25 29.95 18.55
C ASP A 342 15.17 28.92 19.23
N ARG A 343 16.36 29.36 19.66
CA ARG A 343 17.39 28.49 20.24
C ARG A 343 16.86 27.69 21.45
N ASP A 344 16.25 28.38 22.40
CA ASP A 344 15.80 27.73 23.64
C ASP A 344 14.68 26.72 23.38
N GLY A 345 13.78 27.02 22.44
CA GLY A 345 12.75 26.08 21.99
C GLY A 345 13.34 24.84 21.34
N LEU A 346 14.32 25.02 20.45
CA LEU A 346 14.99 23.94 19.74
C LEU A 346 15.75 23.01 20.72
N ASP A 347 16.54 23.59 21.62
CA ASP A 347 17.35 22.82 22.58
C ASP A 347 16.45 21.97 23.49
N ARG A 348 15.32 22.52 23.95
CA ARG A 348 14.33 21.77 24.72
C ARG A 348 13.71 20.63 23.92
N ALA A 349 13.30 20.90 22.68
CA ALA A 349 12.67 19.89 21.82
C ALA A 349 13.62 18.73 21.52
N ILE A 350 14.87 19.02 21.13
CA ILE A 350 15.89 18.02 20.84
C ILE A 350 16.30 17.26 22.11
N GLY A 351 16.50 17.96 23.23
CA GLY A 351 16.82 17.33 24.51
C GLY A 351 15.75 16.33 24.95
N ARG A 352 14.47 16.70 24.79
CA ARG A 352 13.35 15.79 25.08
C ARG A 352 13.30 14.63 24.09
N LEU A 353 13.50 14.89 22.80
CA LEU A 353 13.52 13.87 21.74
C LEU A 353 14.57 12.78 22.02
N ARG A 354 15.80 13.19 22.38
CA ARG A 354 16.88 12.28 22.78
C ARG A 354 16.56 11.45 24.02
N ALA A 355 15.74 11.98 24.94
CA ALA A 355 15.33 11.27 26.15
C ALA A 355 14.21 10.25 25.90
N VAL A 356 13.30 10.51 24.96
CA VAL A 356 12.10 9.67 24.72
C VAL A 356 12.29 8.64 23.62
N HIS A 357 13.20 8.87 22.67
CA HIS A 357 13.49 7.95 21.57
C HIS A 357 15.00 7.71 21.46
N PRO A 358 15.48 6.46 21.68
CA PRO A 358 16.86 6.11 21.36
C PRO A 358 17.10 6.34 19.87
N LEU A 359 18.00 7.24 19.48
CA LEU A 359 18.26 7.55 18.06
C LEU A 359 19.07 6.42 17.39
N ASP A 360 18.61 5.18 17.48
CA ASP A 360 19.25 3.97 16.97
C ASP A 360 19.16 3.85 15.45
N CYS A 361 18.07 4.33 14.84
CA CYS A 361 17.91 4.48 13.40
C CYS A 361 18.86 5.58 12.87
N PRO A 362 19.86 5.24 12.02
CA PRO A 362 20.83 6.21 11.51
C PRO A 362 20.17 7.36 10.76
N ARG A 363 19.17 7.07 9.91
CA ARG A 363 18.45 8.07 9.13
C ARG A 363 17.73 9.08 10.02
N TYR A 364 17.04 8.61 11.06
CA TYR A 364 16.30 9.49 11.98
C TYR A 364 17.25 10.32 12.85
N ARG A 365 18.37 9.73 13.31
CA ARG A 365 19.43 10.45 14.01
C ARG A 365 19.97 11.61 13.19
N THR A 366 20.38 11.34 11.94
CA THR A 366 20.90 12.38 11.04
C THR A 366 19.88 13.48 10.78
N GLN A 367 18.58 13.17 10.66
CA GLN A 367 17.55 14.21 10.52
C GLN A 367 17.50 15.15 11.73
N VAL A 368 17.58 14.61 12.95
CA VAL A 368 17.58 15.43 14.18
C VAL A 368 18.83 16.29 14.28
N GLU A 369 20.01 15.75 13.95
CA GLU A 369 21.27 16.50 13.91
C GLU A 369 21.25 17.62 12.86
N LEU A 370 20.65 17.38 11.69
CA LEU A 370 20.47 18.42 10.67
C LEU A 370 19.50 19.51 11.12
N LEU A 371 18.44 19.18 11.88
CA LEU A 371 17.55 20.19 12.46
C LEU A 371 18.26 21.06 13.51
N GLU A 372 19.12 20.47 14.33
CA GLU A 372 19.99 21.19 15.28
C GLU A 372 20.91 22.16 14.53
N ALA A 373 21.55 21.68 13.45
CA ALA A 373 22.41 22.48 12.60
C ALA A 373 21.67 23.67 11.96
N VAL A 374 20.44 23.48 11.46
CA VAL A 374 19.63 24.60 10.93
C VAL A 374 19.45 25.69 11.99
N GLY A 375 19.17 25.31 13.23
CA GLY A 375 19.06 26.25 14.35
C GLY A 375 20.37 26.97 14.68
N HIS A 376 21.50 26.27 14.69
CA HIS A 376 22.82 26.89 14.87
C HIS A 376 23.09 27.96 13.81
N VAL A 377 22.87 27.62 12.53
CA VAL A 377 23.07 28.56 11.42
C VAL A 377 22.15 29.77 11.54
N ARG A 378 20.84 29.57 11.80
CA ARG A 378 19.85 30.65 11.92
C ARG A 378 20.08 31.55 13.14
N THR A 379 20.69 31.02 14.21
CA THR A 379 21.04 31.81 15.40
C THR A 379 22.40 32.52 15.28
N GLY A 380 23.07 32.40 14.14
CA GLY A 380 24.32 33.12 13.81
C GLY A 380 25.59 32.28 13.95
N ASP A 381 25.51 31.07 14.50
CA ASP A 381 26.63 30.14 14.64
C ASP A 381 26.80 29.29 13.38
N VAL A 382 27.08 29.97 12.27
CA VAL A 382 27.10 29.36 10.93
C VAL A 382 28.18 28.30 10.79
N THR A 383 29.40 28.59 11.27
CA THR A 383 30.53 27.70 11.12
C THR A 383 30.31 26.39 11.88
N GLU A 384 29.84 26.47 13.12
CA GLU A 384 29.55 25.26 13.91
C GLU A 384 28.34 24.51 13.37
N GLY A 385 27.27 25.21 12.99
CA GLY A 385 26.08 24.57 12.42
C GLY A 385 26.38 23.79 11.15
N VAL A 386 27.16 24.37 10.22
CA VAL A 386 27.55 23.68 8.98
C VAL A 386 28.52 22.52 9.27
N ARG A 387 29.46 22.69 10.19
CA ARG A 387 30.37 21.60 10.60
C ARG A 387 29.60 20.44 11.24
N HIS A 388 28.62 20.74 12.09
CA HIS A 388 27.73 19.75 12.69
C HIS A 388 26.95 18.98 11.63
N ALA A 389 26.33 19.68 10.68
CA ALA A 389 25.63 19.07 9.56
C ALA A 389 26.55 18.19 8.68
N GLY A 390 27.78 18.65 8.40
CA GLY A 390 28.77 17.90 7.64
C GLY A 390 29.15 16.58 8.30
N ASN A 391 29.39 16.58 9.60
CA ASN A 391 29.71 15.37 10.35
C ASN A 391 28.53 14.38 10.37
N ALA A 392 27.32 14.88 10.63
CA ALA A 392 26.09 14.09 10.64
C ALA A 392 25.83 13.42 9.28
N TYR A 393 26.01 14.17 8.19
CA TYR A 393 25.79 13.68 6.83
C TYR A 393 26.89 12.71 6.37
N ALA A 394 28.15 12.96 6.74
CA ALA A 394 29.26 12.05 6.44
C ALA A 394 29.15 10.70 7.15
N ALA A 395 28.53 10.67 8.35
CA ALA A 395 28.33 9.45 9.12
C ALA A 395 27.14 8.60 8.64
N LEU A 396 26.29 9.12 7.75
CA LEU A 396 25.13 8.40 7.23
C LEU A 396 25.55 7.31 6.24
N PRO A 397 25.14 6.03 6.45
CA PRO A 397 25.35 4.98 5.47
C PRO A 397 24.69 5.32 4.12
N PRO A 398 25.36 5.12 2.97
CA PRO A 398 24.81 5.46 1.66
C PRO A 398 23.42 4.83 1.39
N GLU A 399 23.17 3.62 1.87
CA GLU A 399 21.92 2.88 1.71
C GLU A 399 20.75 3.51 2.50
N GLN A 400 21.06 4.39 3.45
CA GLN A 400 20.10 5.12 4.28
C GLN A 400 19.86 6.55 3.79
N SER A 401 20.57 6.99 2.73
CA SER A 401 20.34 8.29 2.08
C SER A 401 18.93 8.35 1.49
N SER A 402 18.15 9.36 1.87
CA SER A 402 16.77 9.55 1.43
C SER A 402 16.50 11.02 1.14
N ILE A 403 15.40 11.28 0.41
CA ILE A 403 14.94 12.65 0.11
C ILE A 403 14.79 13.51 1.38
N MET A 404 14.39 12.91 2.51
CA MET A 404 14.21 13.65 3.76
C MET A 404 15.53 14.21 4.29
N VAL A 405 16.62 13.43 4.17
CA VAL A 405 17.95 13.86 4.62
C VAL A 405 18.49 14.93 3.68
N THR A 406 18.43 14.70 2.37
CA THR A 406 18.97 15.65 1.38
C THR A 406 18.26 17.00 1.45
N THR A 407 16.94 17.02 1.63
CA THR A 407 16.20 18.28 1.79
C THR A 407 16.54 19.02 3.09
N LEU A 408 16.85 18.31 4.17
CA LEU A 408 17.33 18.95 5.41
C LEU A 408 18.74 19.53 5.26
N VAL A 409 19.62 18.87 4.51
CA VAL A 409 20.91 19.41 4.11
C VAL A 409 20.73 20.71 3.32
N ASP A 410 19.79 20.75 2.37
CA ASP A 410 19.45 21.96 1.62
C ASP A 410 18.91 23.07 2.53
N HIS A 411 18.16 22.73 3.59
CA HIS A 411 17.71 23.70 4.59
C HIS A 411 18.86 24.30 5.39
N VAL A 412 19.88 23.51 5.76
CA VAL A 412 21.10 24.03 6.41
C VAL A 412 21.81 25.01 5.47
N LEU A 413 22.01 24.63 4.20
CA LEU A 413 22.68 25.47 3.21
C LEU A 413 21.90 26.76 2.93
N SER A 414 20.57 26.67 2.83
CA SER A 414 19.68 27.82 2.59
C SER A 414 19.63 28.77 3.79
N ALA A 415 19.88 28.29 5.00
CA ALA A 415 19.95 29.13 6.19
C ALA A 415 21.23 29.98 6.26
N VAL A 416 22.29 29.64 5.50
CA VAL A 416 23.57 30.36 5.53
C VAL A 416 23.40 31.78 4.94
N PRO A 417 23.73 32.85 5.68
CA PRO A 417 23.66 34.22 5.17
C PRO A 417 24.57 34.44 3.95
N PRO A 418 24.16 35.21 2.92
CA PRO A 418 24.93 35.41 1.69
C PRO A 418 26.38 35.86 1.92
N GLY A 419 26.63 36.71 2.92
CA GLY A 419 27.96 37.20 3.26
C GLY A 419 28.92 36.15 3.83
N ARG A 420 28.42 34.97 4.25
CA ARG A 420 29.22 33.88 4.83
C ARG A 420 29.37 32.70 3.86
N HIS A 421 28.88 32.81 2.63
CA HIS A 421 28.91 31.72 1.63
C HIS A 421 30.31 31.30 1.20
N ALA A 422 31.32 32.17 1.33
CA ALA A 422 32.70 31.92 0.95
C ALA A 422 33.56 31.35 2.10
N GLU A 423 32.99 31.12 3.27
CA GLU A 423 33.73 30.50 4.37
C GLU A 423 34.14 29.07 4.02
N THR A 424 35.35 28.69 4.46
CA THR A 424 35.93 27.39 4.17
C THR A 424 35.00 26.25 4.59
N ALA A 425 34.43 26.30 5.81
CA ALA A 425 33.51 25.29 6.30
C ALA A 425 32.24 25.14 5.44
N VAL A 426 31.73 26.26 4.87
CA VAL A 426 30.55 26.25 3.99
C VAL A 426 30.90 25.64 2.63
N THR A 427 32.07 25.97 2.10
CA THR A 427 32.57 25.40 0.84
C THR A 427 32.81 23.90 0.97
N GLU A 428 33.51 23.46 2.02
CA GLU A 428 33.76 22.04 2.32
C GLU A 428 32.45 21.25 2.47
N PHE A 429 31.44 21.83 3.12
CA PHE A 429 30.14 21.17 3.25
C PHE A 429 29.43 21.03 1.90
N ARG A 430 29.45 22.06 1.03
CA ARG A 430 28.88 21.96 -0.33
C ARG A 430 29.59 20.89 -1.16
N GLU A 431 30.91 20.80 -1.06
CA GLU A 431 31.71 19.77 -1.75
C GLU A 431 31.35 18.36 -1.25
N LEU A 432 31.18 18.18 0.05
CA LEU A 432 30.73 16.92 0.64
C LEU A 432 29.37 16.49 0.05
N VAL A 433 28.42 17.43 -0.02
CA VAL A 433 27.07 17.18 -0.57
C VAL A 433 27.15 16.74 -2.03
N ALA A 434 27.88 17.50 -2.87
CA ALA A 434 28.07 17.15 -4.28
C ALA A 434 28.73 15.77 -4.48
N SER A 435 29.68 15.41 -3.60
CA SER A 435 30.34 14.09 -3.64
C SER A 435 29.40 12.93 -3.28
N HIS A 436 28.44 13.18 -2.38
CA HIS A 436 27.49 12.17 -1.91
C HIS A 436 26.41 11.93 -2.96
N ASP A 437 25.90 12.99 -3.59
CA ASP A 437 24.93 12.90 -4.68
C ASP A 437 25.52 12.17 -5.90
N SER A 438 26.79 12.42 -6.21
CA SER A 438 27.51 11.72 -7.28
C SER A 438 27.65 10.23 -7.00
N ARG A 439 27.91 9.84 -5.75
CA ARG A 439 27.96 8.43 -5.32
C ARG A 439 26.60 7.76 -5.38
N LYS A 440 25.54 8.47 -5.00
CA LYS A 440 24.15 7.98 -5.08
C LYS A 440 23.71 7.75 -6.54
N ALA A 441 24.15 8.58 -7.49
CA ALA A 441 23.82 8.39 -8.90
C ALA A 441 24.49 7.16 -9.54
N LEU A 442 25.55 6.63 -8.91
CA LEU A 442 26.34 5.49 -9.40
C LEU A 442 25.93 4.15 -8.76
N ALA A 443 25.13 4.18 -7.70
CA ALA A 443 24.63 3.02 -6.95
C ALA A 443 23.16 2.75 -7.31
#